data_AF-A0AAU2M2W0-F1
#
_entry.id   AF-A0AAU2M2W0-F1
#
_cell.length_a   1.000
_cell.length_b   1.000
_cell.length_c   1.000
_cell.angle_alpha   90.00
_cell.angle_beta   90.00
_cell.angle_gamma   90.00
#
_symmetry.space_group_name_H-M   'P 1'
#
loop_
_entity.id
_entity.type
_entity.pdbx_description
1 polymer ?
#
loop_
_entity_poly.entity_id
_entity_poly.type
_entity_poly.pdbx_seq_one_letter_code
_entity_poly.pdbx_strand_id
1 'polypeptide(L)'
;MHHALIVARMAPGSAPDIAELFAASDSGELPHLVGVTRRKLFQFGDVYLHLIESEQPPGPEIAKVTEHPEFKDISEKLTAYVSAYDPQTWRGPKDAMAHEFYTWERGTPA
;
A
#
# COMPACT_ATOMS: atom_id res chain seq x y z
N MET A 1 13.44 -10.60 1.02
CA MET A 1 12.45 -9.67 0.41
C MET A 1 11.40 -9.42 1.47
N HIS A 2 10.92 -8.18 1.60
CA HIS A 2 9.94 -7.83 2.63
C HIS A 2 8.57 -7.56 2.00
N HIS A 3 7.51 -7.83 2.76
CA HIS A 3 6.13 -7.67 2.34
C HIS A 3 5.39 -6.74 3.30
N ALA A 4 4.52 -5.90 2.73
CA ALA A 4 3.43 -5.28 3.47
C ALA A 4 2.13 -5.48 2.69
N LEU A 5 1.05 -5.75 3.42
CA LEU A 5 -0.28 -5.82 2.88
C LEU A 5 -1.14 -4.76 3.55
N ILE A 6 -1.66 -3.82 2.76
CA ILE A 6 -2.61 -2.81 3.21
C ILE A 6 -4.02 -3.30 2.87
N VAL A 7 -4.93 -3.20 3.83
CA VAL A 7 -6.34 -3.57 3.70
C VAL A 7 -7.21 -2.34 3.96
N ALA A 8 -8.07 -2.02 2.99
CA ALA A 8 -8.97 -0.89 3.04
C ALA A 8 -10.30 -1.24 2.34
N ARG A 9 -11.24 -0.31 2.30
CA ARG A 9 -12.41 -0.38 1.42
C ARG A 9 -12.18 0.51 0.20
N MET A 10 -12.78 0.14 -0.93
CA MET A 10 -12.78 0.96 -2.14
C MET A 10 -14.18 1.16 -2.72
N ALA A 11 -14.38 2.31 -3.37
CA ALA A 11 -15.61 2.64 -4.05
C ALA A 11 -15.86 1.70 -5.25
N PRO A 12 -17.12 1.29 -5.52
CA PRO A 12 -17.44 0.46 -6.68
C PRO A 12 -16.97 1.10 -7.99
N GLY A 13 -16.32 0.32 -8.85
CA GLY A 13 -15.86 0.78 -10.16
C GLY A 13 -14.60 1.65 -10.17
N SER A 14 -14.02 1.99 -9.01
CA SER A 14 -12.84 2.87 -8.90
C SER A 14 -11.50 2.22 -9.24
N ALA A 15 -11.47 0.93 -9.59
CA ALA A 15 -10.23 0.20 -9.86
C ALA A 15 -9.36 0.82 -10.99
N PRO A 16 -9.92 1.27 -12.13
CA PRO A 16 -9.14 1.92 -13.18
C PRO A 16 -8.51 3.24 -12.70
N ASP A 17 -9.25 4.07 -11.97
CA ASP A 17 -8.76 5.36 -11.47
C ASP A 17 -7.63 5.18 -10.45
N ILE A 18 -7.79 4.22 -9.52
CA ILE A 18 -6.73 3.87 -8.56
C ILE A 18 -5.49 3.36 -9.29
N ALA A 19 -5.65 2.53 -10.32
CA ALA A 19 -4.54 1.99 -11.09
C ALA A 19 -3.77 3.10 -11.83
N GLU A 20 -4.47 4.09 -12.41
CA GLU A 20 -3.85 5.24 -13.06
C GLU A 20 -3.08 6.13 -12.06
N LEU A 21 -3.66 6.39 -10.89
CA LEU A 21 -2.98 7.13 -9.81
C LEU A 21 -1.66 6.47 -9.41
N PHE A 22 -1.67 5.15 -9.19
CA PHE A 22 -0.44 4.43 -8.86
C PHE A 22 0.52 4.34 -10.03
N ALA A 23 0.07 4.20 -11.27
CA ALA A 23 0.96 4.23 -12.43
C ALA A 23 1.72 5.57 -12.55
N ALA A 24 1.03 6.69 -12.29
CA ALA A 24 1.67 8.01 -12.26
C ALA A 24 2.68 8.12 -11.10
N SER A 25 2.30 7.73 -9.89
CA SER A 25 3.21 7.75 -8.73
C SER A 25 4.40 6.80 -8.88
N ASP A 26 4.19 5.62 -9.49
CA ASP A 26 5.24 4.63 -9.71
C ASP A 26 6.26 5.07 -10.78
N SER A 27 5.94 6.10 -11.56
CA SER A 27 6.88 6.77 -12.49
C SER A 27 7.72 7.88 -11.84
N GLY A 28 7.37 8.29 -10.61
CA GLY A 28 8.07 9.31 -9.82
C GLY A 28 9.17 8.73 -8.92
N GLU A 29 9.65 9.53 -7.97
CA GLU A 29 10.74 9.13 -7.07
C GLU A 29 10.26 8.36 -5.83
N LEU A 30 8.98 8.52 -5.44
CA LEU A 30 8.42 7.93 -4.23
C LEU A 30 8.68 6.41 -4.06
N PRO A 31 8.50 5.54 -5.06
CA PRO A 31 8.77 4.11 -4.90
C PRO A 31 10.23 3.82 -4.54
N HIS A 32 11.16 4.59 -5.11
CA HIS A 32 12.59 4.44 -4.86
C HIS A 32 12.97 4.89 -3.44
N LEU A 33 12.36 5.97 -2.94
CA LEU A 33 12.57 6.44 -1.57
C LEU A 33 12.15 5.41 -0.52
N VAL A 34 11.09 4.64 -0.80
CA VAL A 34 10.56 3.59 0.08
C VAL A 34 11.26 2.24 -0.15
N GLY A 35 11.97 2.06 -1.27
CA GLY A 35 12.59 0.81 -1.66
C GLY A 35 11.60 -0.23 -2.21
N VAL A 36 10.48 0.21 -2.79
CA VAL A 36 9.47 -0.65 -3.41
C VAL A 36 10.04 -1.28 -4.67
N THR A 37 10.03 -2.61 -4.74
CA THR A 37 10.42 -3.38 -5.92
C THR A 37 9.21 -3.88 -6.71
N ARG A 38 8.05 -4.01 -6.05
CA ARG A 38 6.81 -4.41 -6.71
C ARG A 38 5.59 -3.92 -5.96
N ARG A 39 4.56 -3.53 -6.72
CA ARG A 39 3.21 -3.24 -6.23
C ARG A 39 2.21 -4.18 -6.89
N LYS A 40 1.27 -4.71 -6.11
CA LYS A 40 0.06 -5.35 -6.63
C LYS A 40 -1.16 -4.85 -5.90
N LEU A 41 -2.18 -4.51 -6.67
CA LEU A 41 -3.48 -4.08 -6.17
C LEU A 41 -4.49 -5.18 -6.49
N PHE A 42 -5.31 -5.54 -5.52
CA PHE A 42 -6.37 -6.52 -5.65
C PHE A 42 -7.66 -5.95 -5.10
N GLN A 43 -8.77 -6.46 -5.63
CA GLN A 43 -10.11 -6.15 -5.19
C GLN A 43 -10.84 -7.46 -4.84
N PHE A 44 -11.53 -7.47 -3.70
CA PHE A 44 -12.46 -8.53 -3.33
C PHE A 44 -13.76 -7.91 -2.82
N GLY A 45 -14.78 -7.83 -3.68
CA GLY A 45 -15.99 -7.06 -3.37
C GLY A 45 -15.64 -5.58 -3.23
N ASP A 46 -15.93 -4.99 -2.07
CA ASP A 46 -15.55 -3.63 -1.71
C ASP A 46 -14.20 -3.54 -0.98
N VAL A 47 -13.50 -4.66 -0.80
CA VAL A 47 -12.19 -4.70 -0.12
C VAL A 47 -11.08 -4.42 -1.11
N TYR A 48 -10.26 -3.42 -0.78
CA TYR A 48 -9.01 -3.09 -1.45
C TYR A 48 -7.85 -3.76 -0.73
N LEU A 49 -7.02 -4.50 -1.46
CA LEU A 49 -5.78 -5.09 -0.95
C LEU A 49 -4.59 -4.61 -1.75
N HIS A 50 -3.59 -4.08 -1.05
CA HIS A 50 -2.42 -3.51 -1.66
C HIS A 50 -1.17 -4.16 -1.09
N LEU A 51 -0.62 -5.05 -1.90
CA LEU A 51 0.62 -5.76 -1.62
C LEU A 51 1.80 -4.94 -2.13
N ILE A 52 2.73 -4.67 -1.22
CA ILE A 52 3.99 -4.01 -1.49
C ILE A 52 5.10 -5.02 -1.21
N GLU A 53 5.97 -5.23 -2.20
CA GLU A 53 7.23 -5.94 -2.02
C GLU A 53 8.39 -4.94 -2.09
N SER A 54 9.37 -5.08 -1.20
CA SER A 54 10.49 -4.15 -1.07
C SER A 54 11.78 -4.81 -0.59
N GLU A 55 12.91 -4.13 -0.82
CA GLU A 55 14.24 -4.57 -0.36
C GLU A 55 14.42 -4.37 1.16
N GLN A 56 13.74 -3.36 1.72
CA GLN A 56 13.73 -3.02 3.14
C GLN A 56 12.35 -3.23 3.74
N PRO A 57 12.18 -3.36 5.07
CA PRO A 57 10.87 -3.45 5.71
C PRO A 57 9.96 -2.27 5.31
N PRO A 58 8.87 -2.49 4.56
CA PRO A 58 8.13 -1.39 3.96
C PRO A 58 7.43 -0.50 4.99
N GLY A 59 6.93 -1.06 6.10
CA GLY A 59 6.24 -0.29 7.15
C GLY A 59 7.06 0.89 7.70
N PRO A 60 8.27 0.65 8.24
CA PRO A 60 9.18 1.71 8.67
C PRO A 60 9.56 2.70 7.57
N GLU A 61 9.82 2.25 6.34
CA GLU A 61 10.22 3.16 5.25
C GLU A 61 9.05 4.03 4.78
N ILE A 62 7.84 3.47 4.68
CA ILE A 62 6.60 4.25 4.41
C ILE A 62 6.41 5.31 5.49
N ALA A 63 6.62 4.98 6.77
CA ALA A 63 6.47 5.91 7.87
C ALA A 63 7.45 7.11 7.80
N LYS A 64 8.59 6.97 7.13
CA LYS A 64 9.56 8.07 6.94
C LYS A 64 9.13 9.04 5.85
N VAL A 65 8.34 8.59 4.87
CA VAL A 65 7.94 9.40 3.72
C VAL A 65 6.52 9.97 3.83
N THR A 66 5.82 9.77 4.94
CA THR A 66 4.43 10.27 5.10
C THR A 66 4.32 11.79 4.97
N GLU A 67 5.39 12.51 5.27
CA GLU A 67 5.44 13.97 5.15
C GLU A 67 5.85 14.45 3.74
N HIS A 68 6.31 13.54 2.86
CA HIS A 68 6.79 13.84 1.52
C HIS A 68 5.65 14.38 0.63
N PRO A 69 5.88 15.42 -0.19
CA PRO A 69 4.83 16.00 -1.04
C PRO A 69 4.17 14.98 -1.97
N GLU A 70 4.95 14.12 -2.63
CA GLU A 70 4.39 13.08 -3.51
C GLU A 70 3.53 12.07 -2.75
N PHE A 71 3.93 11.72 -1.52
CA PHE A 71 3.16 10.79 -0.68
C PHE A 71 1.83 11.41 -0.26
N LYS A 72 1.85 12.69 0.13
CA LYS A 72 0.63 13.44 0.49
C LYS A 72 -0.30 13.57 -0.71
N ASP A 73 0.22 13.91 -1.88
CA ASP A 73 -0.56 14.08 -3.11
C ASP A 73 -1.28 12.78 -3.51
N ILE A 74 -0.58 11.65 -3.55
CA ILE A 74 -1.25 10.37 -3.85
C ILE A 74 -2.24 9.97 -2.75
N SER A 75 -1.88 10.17 -1.47
CA SER A 75 -2.76 9.84 -0.35
C SER A 75 -4.06 10.64 -0.40
N GLU A 76 -3.97 11.94 -0.69
CA GLU A 76 -5.11 12.85 -0.84
C GLU A 76 -6.01 12.41 -2.00
N LYS A 77 -5.43 12.15 -3.18
CA LYS A 77 -6.17 11.66 -4.36
C LYS A 77 -6.86 10.32 -4.11
N LEU A 78 -6.21 9.42 -3.37
CA LEU A 78 -6.79 8.12 -3.01
C LEU A 78 -7.99 8.24 -2.07
N THR A 79 -8.12 9.31 -1.28
CA THR A 79 -9.28 9.47 -0.37
C THR A 79 -10.63 9.53 -1.08
N ALA A 80 -10.65 9.90 -2.37
CA ALA A 80 -11.85 9.88 -3.19
C ALA A 80 -12.36 8.46 -3.48
N TYR A 81 -11.47 7.46 -3.41
CA TYR A 81 -11.74 6.10 -3.82
C TYR A 81 -11.60 5.08 -2.69
N VAL A 82 -10.74 5.35 -1.71
CA VAL A 82 -10.32 4.40 -0.66
C VAL A 82 -10.68 4.96 0.72
N SER A 83 -11.24 4.10 1.56
CA SER A 83 -11.58 4.44 2.95
C SER A 83 -11.08 3.35 3.91
N ALA A 84 -10.94 3.70 5.20
CA ALA A 84 -10.52 2.77 6.23
C ALA A 84 -11.39 1.50 6.24
N TYR A 85 -10.77 0.32 6.37
CA TYR A 85 -11.50 -0.94 6.43
C TYR A 85 -12.46 -0.99 7.64
N ASP A 86 -11.96 -0.52 8.79
CA ASP A 86 -12.70 -0.27 10.02
C ASP A 86 -12.56 1.20 10.43
N PRO A 87 -13.52 2.07 10.02
CA PRO A 87 -13.47 3.49 10.36
C PRO A 87 -13.61 3.79 11.85
N GLN A 88 -14.16 2.87 12.65
CA GLN A 88 -14.40 3.13 14.09
C GLN A 88 -13.11 3.01 14.90
N THR A 89 -12.20 2.13 14.47
CA THR A 89 -10.94 1.89 15.17
C THR A 89 -9.74 2.61 14.53
N TRP A 90 -9.94 3.28 13.39
CA TRP A 90 -8.90 3.96 12.63
C TRP A 90 -8.25 5.13 13.39
N ARG A 91 -6.92 5.08 13.54
CA ARG A 91 -6.07 6.11 14.14
C ARG A 91 -4.94 6.54 13.20
N GLY A 92 -4.74 5.84 12.09
CA GLY A 92 -3.82 6.24 11.02
C GLY A 92 -3.43 5.10 10.08
N PRO A 93 -2.50 5.33 9.15
CA PRO A 93 -2.11 4.36 8.13
C PRO A 93 -1.65 2.99 8.67
N LYS A 94 -1.09 2.95 9.89
CA LYS A 94 -0.68 1.71 10.56
C LYS A 94 -1.85 0.74 10.79
N ASP A 95 -3.06 1.25 10.99
CA ASP A 95 -4.24 0.40 11.24
C ASP A 95 -4.79 -0.25 9.96
N ALA A 96 -4.33 0.19 8.78
CA ALA A 96 -4.60 -0.49 7.52
C ALA A 96 -3.68 -1.69 7.26
N MET A 97 -2.56 -1.80 8.00
CA MET A 97 -1.53 -2.80 7.71
C MET A 97 -1.94 -4.15 8.29
N ALA A 98 -1.98 -5.19 7.46
CA ALA A 98 -2.16 -6.56 7.91
C ALA A 98 -0.92 -7.05 8.67
N HIS A 99 -1.15 -7.97 9.61
CA HIS A 99 -0.08 -8.65 10.34
C HIS A 99 0.30 -9.95 9.65
N GLU A 100 1.54 -10.01 9.13
CA GLU A 100 2.13 -11.27 8.69
C GLU A 100 2.47 -12.13 9.92
N PHE A 101 1.76 -13.24 10.09
CA PHE A 101 1.97 -14.17 11.21
C PHE A 101 2.68 -15.46 10.81
N TYR A 102 2.88 -15.69 9.51
CA TYR A 102 3.50 -16.90 8.96
C TYR A 102 4.07 -16.61 7.57
N THR A 103 5.27 -17.14 7.29
CA THR A 103 5.89 -17.10 5.96
C THR A 103 6.55 -18.44 5.65
N TRP A 104 6.54 -18.82 4.38
CA TRP A 104 7.23 -19.99 3.87
C TRP A 104 7.69 -19.73 2.43
N GLU A 105 8.95 -20.02 2.15
CA GLU A 105 9.55 -19.90 0.83
C GLU A 105 10.19 -21.23 0.42
N ARG A 106 9.91 -21.68 -0.81
CA ARG A 106 10.55 -22.89 -1.36
C ARG A 106 11.97 -22.54 -1.83
N GLY A 107 12.98 -23.12 -1.18
CA GLY A 107 14.33 -23.19 -1.75
C GLY A 107 15.28 -22.06 -1.37
N THR A 108 15.03 -21.30 -0.31
CA THR A 108 16.02 -20.38 0.27
C THR A 108 17.12 -21.21 0.94
N PRO A 109 18.37 -21.24 0.43
CA PRO A 109 19.48 -21.82 1.18
C PRO A 109 19.68 -20.96 2.43
N ALA A 110 19.95 -21.61 3.56
CA ALA A 110 20.32 -20.94 4.81
C ALA A 110 21.55 -20.03 4.64
#